data_AF-A0A843TLH8-F1
#
_entry.id   AF-A0A843TLH8-F1
#
_cell.length_a   1.000
_cell.length_b   1.000
_cell.length_c   1.000
_cell.angle_alpha   90.00
_cell.angle_beta   90.00
_cell.angle_gamma   90.00
#
_symmetry.space_group_name_H-M   'P 1'
#
loop_
_entity.id
_entity.type
_entity.pdbx_description
1 polymer ?
#
loop_
_entity_poly.entity_id
_entity_poly.type
_entity_poly.pdbx_seq_one_letter_code
_entity_poly.pdbx_strand_id
1 'polypeptide(L)'
;MGSEGRPALLLSAILLLSASYLPLQTTSRPLQLKEEDDYVRWVRWNVDKFRERAVILSSKAGKDVSPEISSSSGLDLKLEKAEASKVRYSVSQDGTGDFSSIREALDAIPKKNAERVILDIKPGIYREKVVIPKTMSFVTFLGDATSPPVLTGNDTAFTRGKDGKFMKTFHSATVAVNGDYFIAVNIIFENTAPYPEKGSKEGQAVALRVSGNKAAFYNCSFDGVQDTLYDHKGLHYFNGCFIQGAIDFICGYGRSFYENCHLNSISKGVASLTAQKRSRRSMDSGFSFVNSTITGTGSVYLGRAWGDHSRVVFSYTFMEKLVLPEGWNSWRVRRPELSGVFYGEYNCSGPGADWTGRVHWAHLLTEEEAQPFLGTYYVEGDTWLLNPTTATTSLKA
;
A
#
# COMPACT_ATOMS: atom_id res chain seq x y z
N MET A 1 56.44 -57.59 23.96
CA MET A 1 55.42 -56.90 24.78
C MET A 1 54.46 -56.25 23.78
N GLY A 2 53.27 -56.79 23.49
CA GLY A 2 52.46 -57.80 24.18
C GLY A 2 51.80 -57.19 25.43
N SER A 3 50.51 -57.38 25.71
CA SER A 3 49.47 -58.25 25.12
C SER A 3 48.49 -57.48 24.19
N GLU A 4 47.67 -58.05 23.31
CA GLU A 4 46.68 -59.16 23.43
C GLU A 4 45.60 -58.93 24.50
N GLY A 5 44.34 -59.29 24.20
CA GLY A 5 43.20 -59.04 25.11
C GLY A 5 41.92 -59.80 24.76
N ARG A 6 41.70 -60.94 25.45
CA ARG A 6 40.50 -61.81 25.61
C ARG A 6 40.99 -63.18 26.14
N PRO A 7 40.15 -64.09 26.67
CA PRO A 7 38.87 -63.91 27.40
C PRO A 7 38.75 -64.81 28.68
N ALA A 8 37.77 -64.53 29.56
CA ALA A 8 37.06 -65.48 30.46
C ALA A 8 35.89 -64.70 31.13
N LEU A 9 34.67 -65.20 31.41
CA LEU A 9 34.13 -66.50 31.86
C LEU A 9 34.41 -66.80 33.35
N LEU A 10 33.44 -67.23 34.18
CA LEU A 10 31.99 -67.42 33.97
C LEU A 10 31.19 -66.27 34.66
N LEU A 11 30.10 -66.36 35.45
CA LEU A 11 29.26 -67.44 36.01
C LEU A 11 27.79 -66.94 36.17
N SER A 12 26.89 -67.73 36.76
CA SER A 12 25.44 -67.66 36.57
C SER A 12 24.62 -67.04 37.72
N ALA A 13 23.49 -66.41 37.38
CA ALA A 13 22.26 -66.46 38.17
C ALA A 13 21.03 -66.39 37.25
N ILE A 14 20.15 -67.39 37.31
CA ILE A 14 18.83 -67.38 36.64
C ILE A 14 17.78 -67.11 37.70
N LEU A 15 16.90 -66.14 37.47
CA LEU A 15 15.68 -65.98 38.25
C LEU A 15 14.55 -65.47 37.34
N LEU A 16 13.50 -66.28 37.23
CA LEU A 16 12.28 -65.97 36.51
C LEU A 16 11.47 -64.92 37.26
N LEU A 17 10.96 -63.91 36.57
CA LEU A 17 9.84 -63.10 37.03
C LEU A 17 8.91 -62.80 35.85
N SER A 18 7.61 -62.91 36.12
CA SER A 18 6.55 -62.99 35.11
C SER A 18 6.25 -61.65 34.44
N ALA A 19 5.83 -61.72 33.17
CA ALA A 19 5.32 -60.55 32.47
C ALA A 19 3.99 -60.08 33.08
N SER A 20 3.92 -58.80 33.45
CA SER A 20 2.68 -58.09 33.78
C SER A 20 2.65 -56.78 32.98
N TYR A 21 1.76 -56.72 31.99
CA TYR A 21 1.56 -55.51 31.18
C TYR A 21 0.88 -54.43 32.02
N LEU A 22 1.68 -53.47 32.50
CA LEU A 22 1.17 -52.18 32.98
C LEU A 22 1.29 -51.17 31.82
N PRO A 23 0.18 -50.62 31.30
CA PRO A 23 0.26 -49.56 30.31
C PRO A 23 0.84 -48.31 30.97
N LEU A 24 1.92 -47.75 30.40
CA LEU A 24 2.32 -46.39 30.74
C LEU A 24 1.17 -45.46 30.33
N GLN A 25 0.43 -44.95 31.33
CA GLN A 25 -0.41 -43.77 31.12
C GLN A 25 0.49 -42.55 30.91
N THR A 26 1.03 -42.42 29.69
CA THR A 26 1.48 -41.13 29.19
C THR A 26 0.28 -40.21 29.23
N THR A 27 0.27 -39.27 30.18
CA THR A 27 -0.78 -38.27 30.31
C THR A 27 -0.72 -37.34 29.11
N SER A 28 -1.48 -37.68 28.07
CA SER A 28 -1.62 -36.93 26.84
C SER A 28 -2.33 -35.61 27.12
N ARG A 29 -1.58 -34.63 27.62
CA ARG A 29 -1.94 -33.21 27.51
C ARG A 29 -2.31 -32.97 26.04
N PRO A 30 -3.53 -32.51 25.72
CA PRO A 30 -3.88 -32.06 24.38
C PRO A 30 -3.15 -30.74 24.14
N LEU A 31 -1.89 -30.86 23.72
CA LEU A 31 -1.04 -29.73 23.40
C LEU A 31 -1.46 -29.19 22.04
N GLN A 32 -1.68 -27.88 21.98
CA GLN A 32 -2.15 -27.14 20.81
C GLN A 32 -3.58 -27.52 20.36
N LEU A 33 -4.56 -26.86 21.00
CA LEU A 33 -5.45 -26.01 20.20
C LEU A 33 -4.57 -25.26 19.20
N LYS A 34 -4.82 -25.41 17.89
CA LYS A 34 -4.15 -24.55 16.90
C LYS A 34 -4.43 -23.11 17.30
N GLU A 35 -3.38 -22.31 17.47
CA GLU A 35 -3.56 -20.87 17.30
C GLU A 35 -4.06 -20.67 15.87
N GLU A 36 -5.32 -20.27 15.74
CA GLU A 36 -5.85 -19.81 14.46
C GLU A 36 -4.95 -18.68 13.98
N ASP A 37 -4.35 -18.83 12.80
CA ASP A 37 -3.27 -17.93 12.37
C ASP A 37 -3.76 -16.47 12.39
N ASP A 38 -2.89 -15.54 12.75
CA ASP A 38 -3.26 -14.11 12.80
C ASP A 38 -3.74 -13.64 11.41
N TYR A 39 -3.29 -14.26 10.31
CA TYR A 39 -3.88 -14.02 9.00
C TYR A 39 -5.36 -14.44 8.93
N VAL A 40 -5.71 -15.66 9.35
CA VAL A 40 -7.10 -16.16 9.38
C VAL A 40 -7.96 -15.37 10.37
N ARG A 41 -7.42 -15.01 11.55
CA ARG A 41 -8.09 -14.14 12.53
C ARG A 41 -8.33 -12.74 11.97
N TRP A 42 -7.36 -12.18 11.25
CA TRP A 42 -7.48 -10.89 10.57
C TRP A 42 -8.49 -10.95 9.42
N VAL A 43 -8.49 -12.02 8.61
CA VAL A 43 -9.47 -12.26 7.54
C VAL A 43 -10.88 -12.32 8.14
N ARG A 44 -11.12 -13.19 9.13
CA ARG A 44 -12.42 -13.28 9.81
C ARG A 44 -12.84 -11.92 10.37
N TRP A 45 -11.95 -11.21 11.06
CA TRP A 45 -12.27 -9.90 11.62
C TRP A 45 -12.68 -8.87 10.54
N ASN A 46 -12.02 -8.84 9.37
CA ASN A 46 -12.42 -7.95 8.28
C ASN A 46 -13.73 -8.40 7.62
N VAL A 47 -13.96 -9.71 7.42
CA VAL A 47 -15.23 -10.26 6.90
C VAL A 47 -16.39 -9.95 7.85
N ASP A 48 -16.22 -10.14 9.15
CA ASP A 48 -17.27 -9.89 10.13
C ASP A 48 -17.53 -8.38 10.29
N LYS A 49 -16.49 -7.54 10.26
CA LYS A 49 -16.65 -6.07 10.20
C LYS A 49 -17.31 -5.60 8.91
N PHE A 50 -17.09 -6.27 7.78
CA PHE A 50 -17.82 -6.01 6.54
C PHE A 50 -19.30 -6.40 6.67
N ARG A 51 -19.61 -7.59 7.20
CA ARG A 51 -20.99 -8.07 7.44
C ARG A 51 -21.76 -7.16 8.39
N GLU A 52 -21.16 -6.76 9.51
CA GLU A 52 -21.71 -5.76 10.44
C GLU A 52 -22.09 -4.47 9.70
N ARG A 53 -21.19 -3.94 8.86
CA ARG A 53 -21.42 -2.70 8.10
C ARG A 53 -22.48 -2.85 7.00
N ALA A 54 -22.55 -3.99 6.31
CA ALA A 54 -23.59 -4.25 5.31
C ALA A 54 -25.00 -4.24 5.94
N VAL A 55 -25.15 -4.78 7.16
CA VAL A 55 -26.40 -4.70 7.94
C VAL A 55 -26.70 -3.26 8.37
N ILE A 56 -25.70 -2.49 8.84
CA ILE A 56 -25.88 -1.08 9.22
C ILE A 56 -26.31 -0.23 8.00
N LEU A 57 -25.65 -0.39 6.86
CA LEU A 57 -25.93 0.39 5.65
C LEU A 57 -27.32 0.10 5.09
N SER A 58 -27.72 -1.17 5.01
CA SER A 58 -29.08 -1.56 4.61
C SER A 58 -30.14 -1.06 5.61
N SER A 59 -29.84 -1.03 6.91
CA SER A 59 -30.76 -0.44 7.91
C SER A 59 -30.91 1.08 7.80
N LYS A 60 -29.90 1.79 7.28
CA LYS A 60 -29.96 3.23 6.99
C LYS A 60 -30.71 3.53 5.69
N ALA A 61 -30.57 2.69 4.66
CA ALA A 61 -31.25 2.85 3.38
C ALA A 61 -32.78 2.69 3.46
N GLY A 62 -33.31 2.09 4.53
CA GLY A 62 -34.75 1.84 4.73
C GLY A 62 -35.50 2.91 5.53
N LYS A 63 -35.00 4.15 5.65
CA LYS A 63 -35.67 5.23 6.40
C LYS A 63 -35.57 6.60 5.71
N ASP A 64 -36.69 7.07 5.17
CA ASP A 64 -36.93 8.50 4.97
C ASP A 64 -37.04 9.18 6.35
N VAL A 65 -36.24 10.22 6.59
CA VAL A 65 -36.30 11.03 7.84
C VAL A 65 -36.07 12.50 7.52
N SER A 66 -36.96 13.34 8.07
CA SER A 66 -36.89 14.82 8.05
C SER A 66 -35.61 15.37 8.72
N PRO A 67 -35.20 16.62 8.42
CA PRO A 67 -33.92 17.15 8.86
C PRO A 67 -33.89 17.58 10.34
N GLU A 68 -33.68 16.62 11.26
CA GLU A 68 -33.10 16.91 12.57
C GLU A 68 -31.60 16.60 12.59
N ILE A 69 -30.79 17.55 13.08
CA ILE A 69 -29.33 17.49 13.03
C ILE A 69 -28.80 16.54 14.11
N SER A 70 -28.78 15.24 13.78
CA SER A 70 -28.05 14.22 14.54
C SER A 70 -26.72 13.93 13.85
N SER A 71 -25.62 13.93 14.62
CA SER A 71 -24.26 13.62 14.15
C SER A 71 -24.10 12.11 13.88
N SER A 72 -24.77 11.62 12.84
CA SER A 72 -24.89 10.19 12.47
C SER A 72 -23.91 9.75 11.37
N SER A 73 -23.02 10.67 10.98
CA SER A 73 -21.81 10.43 10.20
C SER A 73 -20.83 9.55 11.00
N GLY A 74 -20.21 8.58 10.33
CA GLY A 74 -19.20 7.69 10.94
C GLY A 74 -17.77 8.25 10.89
N LEU A 75 -17.63 9.52 10.51
CA LEU A 75 -16.38 10.18 10.17
C LEU A 75 -15.58 10.60 11.42
N ASP A 76 -14.27 10.76 11.26
CA ASP A 76 -13.40 11.28 12.32
C ASP A 76 -13.80 12.71 12.71
N LEU A 77 -14.13 12.95 13.98
CA LEU A 77 -14.54 14.26 14.51
C LEU A 77 -13.53 15.40 14.25
N LYS A 78 -12.26 15.10 13.96
CA LYS A 78 -11.28 16.10 13.53
C LYS A 78 -11.45 16.48 12.07
N LEU A 79 -11.78 15.50 11.22
CA LEU A 79 -12.08 15.72 9.81
C LEU A 79 -13.39 16.48 9.66
N GLU A 80 -14.45 16.12 10.38
CA GLU A 80 -15.73 16.87 10.36
C GLU A 80 -15.52 18.36 10.68
N LYS A 81 -14.70 18.67 11.68
CA LYS A 81 -14.36 20.05 12.05
C LYS A 81 -13.51 20.76 10.99
N ALA A 82 -12.56 20.05 10.37
CA ALA A 82 -11.76 20.61 9.28
C ALA A 82 -12.60 20.87 8.02
N GLU A 83 -13.56 19.99 7.68
CA GLU A 83 -14.46 20.19 6.54
C GLU A 83 -15.52 21.28 6.76
N ALA A 84 -15.80 21.65 8.01
CA ALA A 84 -16.76 22.70 8.35
C ALA A 84 -16.24 24.14 8.09
N SER A 85 -14.92 24.33 8.06
CA SER A 85 -14.27 25.60 7.70
C SER A 85 -13.26 25.35 6.58
N LYS A 86 -13.67 25.67 5.34
CA LYS A 86 -12.86 25.44 4.14
C LYS A 86 -12.22 26.73 3.67
N VAL A 87 -10.88 26.76 3.67
CA VAL A 87 -10.08 27.82 3.06
C VAL A 87 -9.66 27.35 1.66
N ARG A 88 -9.69 28.25 0.66
CA ARG A 88 -9.13 28.00 -0.67
C ARG A 88 -8.10 29.07 -0.98
N TYR A 89 -6.96 28.64 -1.55
CA TYR A 89 -5.96 29.49 -2.16
C TYR A 89 -5.77 29.05 -3.62
N SER A 90 -5.57 29.99 -4.52
CA SER A 90 -5.21 29.73 -5.91
C SER A 90 -3.70 29.85 -6.13
N VAL A 91 -3.14 28.96 -6.94
CA VAL A 91 -1.71 28.91 -7.26
C VAL A 91 -1.54 28.94 -8.76
N SER A 92 -0.84 29.94 -9.30
CA SER A 92 -0.64 30.07 -10.75
C SER A 92 0.70 30.74 -11.10
N GLN A 93 1.43 30.13 -12.03
CA GLN A 93 2.75 30.60 -12.48
C GLN A 93 2.67 31.88 -13.34
N ASP A 94 1.48 32.27 -13.81
CA ASP A 94 1.24 33.50 -14.59
C ASP A 94 0.92 34.74 -13.72
N GLY A 95 0.83 34.58 -12.39
CA GLY A 95 0.51 35.66 -11.46
C GLY A 95 -0.99 36.00 -11.33
N THR A 96 -1.90 35.18 -11.89
CA THR A 96 -3.35 35.36 -11.74
C THR A 96 -3.94 34.75 -10.46
N GLY A 97 -3.14 33.99 -9.70
CA GLY A 97 -3.53 33.38 -8.42
C GLY A 97 -2.97 34.10 -7.20
N ASP A 98 -3.43 33.71 -6.01
CA ASP A 98 -2.98 34.23 -4.71
C ASP A 98 -1.48 33.99 -4.46
N PHE A 99 -0.91 32.92 -5.04
CA PHE A 99 0.49 32.54 -4.93
C PHE A 99 1.10 32.13 -6.28
N SER A 100 2.40 32.40 -6.46
CA SER A 100 3.13 32.03 -7.69
C SER A 100 3.62 30.57 -7.70
N SER A 101 3.77 30.00 -6.50
CA SER A 101 4.34 28.67 -6.27
C SER A 101 3.57 27.90 -5.19
N ILE A 102 3.68 26.57 -5.24
CA ILE A 102 3.02 25.67 -4.29
C ILE A 102 3.66 25.80 -2.90
N ARG A 103 4.98 26.09 -2.83
CA ARG A 103 5.65 26.32 -1.54
C ARG A 103 5.17 27.59 -0.84
N GLU A 104 5.00 28.71 -1.55
CA GLU A 104 4.48 29.94 -0.96
C GLU A 104 3.07 29.73 -0.38
N ALA A 105 2.21 29.03 -1.13
CA ALA A 105 0.86 28.69 -0.69
C ALA A 105 0.84 27.75 0.53
N LEU A 106 1.82 26.85 0.68
CA LEU A 106 1.99 26.01 1.87
C LEU A 106 2.59 26.78 3.05
N ASP A 107 3.53 27.70 2.81
CA ASP A 107 4.15 28.52 3.86
C ASP A 107 3.16 29.54 4.48
N ALA A 108 2.08 29.88 3.77
CA ALA A 108 0.95 30.63 4.30
C ALA A 108 0.04 29.83 5.27
N ILE A 109 0.09 28.49 5.24
CA ILE A 109 -0.79 27.65 6.08
C ILE A 109 -0.32 27.65 7.54
N PRO A 110 -1.21 27.93 8.53
CA PRO A 110 -0.85 27.90 9.95
C PRO A 110 -0.23 26.58 10.41
N LYS A 111 0.84 26.68 11.21
CA LYS A 111 1.47 25.51 11.85
C LYS A 111 0.50 24.89 12.85
N LYS A 112 0.28 23.57 12.74
CA LYS A 112 -0.82 22.80 13.38
C LYS A 112 -2.19 23.11 12.78
N ASN A 113 -2.27 23.16 11.45
CA ASN A 113 -3.51 23.36 10.72
C ASN A 113 -4.65 22.42 11.21
N ALA A 114 -5.85 22.98 11.35
CA ALA A 114 -7.06 22.31 11.81
C ALA A 114 -8.26 22.49 10.85
N GLU A 115 -8.07 23.21 9.75
CA GLU A 115 -9.09 23.56 8.75
C GLU A 115 -8.75 22.92 7.40
N ARG A 116 -9.74 22.64 6.55
CA ARG A 116 -9.49 22.12 5.21
C ARG A 116 -8.95 23.25 4.33
N VAL A 117 -7.66 23.19 3.97
CA VAL A 117 -7.05 24.13 3.03
C VAL A 117 -6.95 23.49 1.66
N ILE A 118 -7.59 24.09 0.66
CA ILE A 118 -7.59 23.65 -0.74
C ILE A 118 -6.66 24.56 -1.55
N LEU A 119 -5.60 23.99 -2.13
CA LEU A 119 -4.80 24.65 -3.15
C LEU A 119 -5.41 24.32 -4.53
N ASP A 120 -5.95 25.34 -5.17
CA ASP A 120 -6.48 25.33 -6.54
C ASP A 120 -5.31 25.66 -7.49
N ILE A 121 -4.63 24.60 -7.96
CA ILE A 121 -3.35 24.70 -8.67
C ILE A 121 -3.65 24.75 -10.18
N LYS A 122 -3.38 25.89 -10.80
CA LYS A 122 -3.65 26.13 -12.23
C LYS A 122 -2.70 25.33 -13.12
N PRO A 123 -3.11 25.00 -14.36
CA PRO A 123 -2.27 24.28 -15.33
C PRO A 123 -0.87 24.89 -15.45
N GLY A 124 0.17 24.06 -15.37
CA GLY A 124 1.55 24.52 -15.31
C GLY A 124 2.54 23.41 -14.99
N ILE A 125 3.83 23.74 -15.05
CA ILE A 125 4.94 22.83 -14.73
C ILE A 125 5.68 23.38 -13.50
N TYR A 126 5.29 22.89 -12.34
CA TYR A 126 5.79 23.28 -11.03
C TYR A 126 7.06 22.47 -10.72
N ARG A 127 8.21 22.99 -11.16
CA ARG A 127 9.53 22.38 -10.85
C ARG A 127 9.95 22.68 -9.41
N GLU A 128 9.26 22.05 -8.47
CA GLU A 128 9.39 22.29 -7.04
C GLU A 128 9.58 21.00 -6.25
N LYS A 129 10.52 21.02 -5.29
CA LYS A 129 10.54 20.02 -4.21
C LYS A 129 9.58 20.46 -3.11
N VAL A 130 8.50 19.71 -2.94
CA VAL A 130 7.35 20.05 -2.07
C VAL A 130 7.30 19.11 -0.86
N VAL A 131 7.11 19.66 0.34
CA VAL A 131 7.04 18.87 1.58
C VAL A 131 5.89 19.37 2.44
N ILE A 132 4.85 18.54 2.60
CA ILE A 132 3.77 18.79 3.55
C ILE A 132 4.22 18.19 4.90
N PRO A 133 4.53 18.99 5.94
CA PRO A 133 5.03 18.47 7.20
C PRO A 133 3.93 17.80 8.04
N LYS A 134 4.32 16.96 9.02
CA LYS A 134 3.39 16.31 9.97
C LYS A 134 2.49 17.26 10.77
N THR A 135 2.84 18.55 10.81
CA THR A 135 2.11 19.61 11.50
C THR A 135 1.12 20.34 10.58
N MET A 136 0.86 19.82 9.38
CA MET A 136 0.03 20.44 8.35
C MET A 136 -0.89 19.38 7.75
N SER A 137 -1.89 18.98 8.53
CA SER A 137 -2.96 18.07 8.10
C SER A 137 -4.01 18.81 7.28
N PHE A 138 -4.95 18.08 6.68
CA PHE A 138 -6.14 18.61 5.97
C PHE A 138 -5.82 19.51 4.76
N VAL A 139 -4.67 19.32 4.12
CA VAL A 139 -4.33 19.98 2.85
C VAL A 139 -4.91 19.19 1.68
N THR A 140 -5.50 19.89 0.71
CA THR A 140 -5.95 19.33 -0.57
C THR A 140 -5.23 20.02 -1.73
N PHE A 141 -4.68 19.25 -2.67
CA PHE A 141 -4.25 19.76 -3.98
C PHE A 141 -5.35 19.44 -5.00
N LEU A 142 -5.82 20.45 -5.72
CA LEU A 142 -6.89 20.35 -6.71
C LEU A 142 -6.41 20.96 -8.03
N GLY A 143 -6.28 20.15 -9.06
CA GLY A 143 -5.97 20.56 -10.43
C GLY A 143 -7.19 20.49 -11.36
N ASP A 144 -7.01 21.01 -12.57
CA ASP A 144 -7.98 20.85 -13.67
C ASP A 144 -7.92 19.43 -14.24
N ALA A 145 -9.07 18.77 -14.43
CA ALA A 145 -9.13 17.41 -14.99
C ALA A 145 -8.75 17.36 -16.48
N THR A 146 -8.90 18.48 -17.20
CA THR A 146 -8.61 18.60 -18.64
C THR A 146 -7.17 19.05 -18.92
N SER A 147 -6.53 19.71 -17.95
CA SER A 147 -5.13 20.11 -18.02
C SER A 147 -4.45 20.04 -16.64
N PRO A 148 -4.17 18.83 -16.11
CA PRO A 148 -3.56 18.66 -14.79
C PRO A 148 -2.20 19.38 -14.64
N PRO A 149 -1.95 20.07 -13.51
CA PRO A 149 -0.63 20.61 -13.21
C PRO A 149 0.39 19.49 -12.94
N VAL A 150 1.62 19.69 -13.42
CA VAL A 150 2.74 18.75 -13.27
C VAL A 150 3.68 19.23 -12.17
N LEU A 151 3.80 18.47 -11.08
CA LEU A 151 4.75 18.70 -9.99
C LEU A 151 5.99 17.85 -10.24
N THR A 152 7.07 18.48 -10.73
CA THR A 152 8.21 17.78 -11.36
C THR A 152 9.54 17.98 -10.62
N GLY A 153 10.27 16.88 -10.45
CA GLY A 153 11.63 16.83 -9.89
C GLY A 153 12.51 15.88 -10.69
N ASN A 154 13.76 15.73 -10.27
CA ASN A 154 14.75 14.81 -10.87
C ASN A 154 15.73 14.24 -9.83
N ASP A 155 15.37 14.31 -8.54
CA ASP A 155 16.24 13.89 -7.44
C ASP A 155 16.29 12.35 -7.35
N THR A 156 17.50 11.79 -7.16
CA THR A 156 17.69 10.37 -6.89
C THR A 156 18.14 10.14 -5.46
N ALA A 157 18.20 8.88 -5.04
CA ALA A 157 18.80 8.45 -3.78
C ALA A 157 20.29 8.86 -3.62
N PHE A 158 20.96 9.24 -4.72
CA PHE A 158 22.35 9.67 -4.77
C PHE A 158 22.52 11.16 -5.13
N THR A 159 21.45 11.93 -5.35
CA THR A 159 21.58 13.40 -5.26
C THR A 159 22.07 13.77 -3.87
N ARG A 160 22.98 14.75 -3.78
CA ARG A 160 23.43 15.31 -2.50
C ARG A 160 22.44 16.37 -2.01
N GLY A 161 21.97 16.23 -0.79
CA GLY A 161 21.18 17.25 -0.10
C GLY A 161 22.02 18.45 0.31
N LYS A 162 21.36 19.47 0.89
CA LYS A 162 22.01 20.70 1.38
C LYS A 162 23.05 20.47 2.49
N ASP A 163 23.05 19.29 3.12
CA ASP A 163 24.05 18.85 4.11
C ASP A 163 25.23 18.07 3.49
N GLY A 164 25.30 18.03 2.15
CA GLY A 164 26.32 17.31 1.38
C GLY A 164 26.14 15.79 1.31
N LYS A 165 25.14 15.21 2.02
CA LYS A 165 24.93 13.76 2.07
C LYS A 165 23.96 13.27 1.00
N PHE A 166 24.10 12.02 0.59
CA PHE A 166 23.17 11.37 -0.35
C PHE A 166 21.76 11.28 0.24
N MET A 167 20.75 11.78 -0.47
CA MET A 167 19.35 11.87 -0.02
C MET A 167 18.73 10.53 0.39
N LYS A 168 19.10 9.42 -0.28
CA LYS A 168 18.40 8.12 -0.23
C LYS A 168 16.95 8.21 -0.75
N THR A 169 16.34 7.06 -1.04
CA THR A 169 14.95 6.98 -1.55
C THR A 169 13.99 7.91 -0.80
N PHE A 170 14.05 7.92 0.54
CA PHE A 170 13.13 8.67 1.39
C PHE A 170 13.14 10.20 1.18
N HIS A 171 14.29 10.79 0.83
CA HIS A 171 14.41 12.22 0.54
C HIS A 171 14.51 12.54 -0.97
N SER A 172 14.60 11.53 -1.84
CA SER A 172 14.57 11.73 -3.30
C SER A 172 13.22 12.25 -3.83
N ALA A 173 12.12 12.05 -3.08
CA ALA A 173 10.77 12.46 -3.45
C ALA A 173 10.66 13.91 -3.97
N THR A 174 10.03 14.10 -5.13
CA THR A 174 9.58 15.42 -5.62
C THR A 174 8.55 16.00 -4.65
N VAL A 175 7.52 15.20 -4.31
CA VAL A 175 6.48 15.57 -3.34
C VAL A 175 6.50 14.61 -2.15
N ALA A 176 6.60 15.16 -0.94
CA ALA A 176 6.62 14.40 0.31
C ALA A 176 5.43 14.79 1.21
N VAL A 177 4.38 13.97 1.18
CA VAL A 177 3.19 14.11 2.03
C VAL A 177 3.44 13.45 3.40
N ASN A 178 3.49 14.26 4.47
CA ASN A 178 3.67 13.76 5.84
C ASN A 178 2.57 14.21 6.82
N GLY A 179 1.70 15.14 6.41
CA GLY A 179 0.50 15.53 7.16
C GLY A 179 -0.67 14.57 6.89
N ASP A 180 -1.54 14.40 7.88
CA ASP A 180 -2.69 13.48 7.80
C ASP A 180 -3.85 14.13 7.02
N TYR A 181 -4.81 13.33 6.51
CA TYR A 181 -5.99 13.84 5.78
C TYR A 181 -5.67 14.62 4.50
N PHE A 182 -4.52 14.33 3.88
CA PHE A 182 -4.13 14.91 2.60
C PHE A 182 -5.00 14.37 1.46
N ILE A 183 -5.37 15.23 0.51
CA ILE A 183 -6.09 14.82 -0.70
C ILE A 183 -5.38 15.39 -1.94
N ALA A 184 -5.27 14.62 -3.01
CA ALA A 184 -4.95 15.13 -4.34
C ALA A 184 -6.04 14.75 -5.35
N VAL A 185 -6.40 15.68 -6.23
CA VAL A 185 -7.38 15.50 -7.29
C VAL A 185 -6.83 16.11 -8.57
N ASN A 186 -6.75 15.34 -9.66
CA ASN A 186 -6.23 15.79 -10.98
C ASN A 186 -4.80 16.38 -10.92
N ILE A 187 -3.86 15.69 -10.27
CA ILE A 187 -2.45 16.14 -10.18
C ILE A 187 -1.52 15.12 -10.84
N ILE A 188 -0.52 15.58 -11.59
CA ILE A 188 0.58 14.74 -12.10
C ILE A 188 1.79 14.93 -11.18
N PHE A 189 2.27 13.84 -10.58
CA PHE A 189 3.47 13.81 -9.76
C PHE A 189 4.61 13.13 -10.53
N GLU A 190 5.71 13.85 -10.79
CA GLU A 190 6.76 13.39 -11.71
C GLU A 190 8.16 13.41 -11.06
N ASN A 191 8.96 12.37 -11.34
CA ASN A 191 10.41 12.40 -11.19
C ASN A 191 11.10 11.98 -12.49
N THR A 192 11.75 12.95 -13.16
CA THR A 192 12.40 12.81 -14.47
C THR A 192 13.83 12.26 -14.41
N ALA A 193 14.22 11.63 -13.29
CA ALA A 193 15.49 10.92 -13.23
C ALA A 193 15.60 9.85 -14.34
N PRO A 194 16.77 9.69 -14.97
CA PRO A 194 16.94 8.78 -16.10
C PRO A 194 16.79 7.32 -15.67
N TYR A 195 16.43 6.46 -16.63
CA TYR A 195 16.36 5.02 -16.40
C TYR A 195 17.72 4.49 -15.91
N PRO A 196 17.79 3.81 -14.75
CA PRO A 196 19.07 3.53 -14.11
C PRO A 196 19.92 2.51 -14.87
N GLU A 197 21.23 2.71 -14.82
CA GLU A 197 22.20 1.76 -15.39
C GLU A 197 22.09 0.38 -14.71
N LYS A 198 22.31 -0.69 -15.48
CA LYS A 198 22.12 -2.07 -15.04
C LYS A 198 23.06 -2.42 -13.89
N GLY A 199 22.50 -2.58 -12.69
CA GLY A 199 23.24 -2.89 -11.46
C GLY A 199 23.67 -1.67 -10.66
N SER A 200 23.35 -0.45 -11.11
CA SER A 200 23.52 0.75 -10.32
C SER A 200 22.71 0.69 -9.02
N LYS A 201 23.27 1.25 -7.95
CA LYS A 201 22.59 1.43 -6.66
C LYS A 201 21.88 2.78 -6.56
N GLU A 202 21.97 3.60 -7.61
CA GLU A 202 21.69 5.04 -7.57
C GLU A 202 20.31 5.42 -8.14
N GLY A 203 19.57 4.43 -8.65
CA GLY A 203 18.37 4.63 -9.47
C GLY A 203 17.09 5.04 -8.77
N GLN A 204 16.98 4.94 -7.44
CA GLN A 204 15.71 5.21 -6.75
C GLN A 204 15.37 6.70 -6.82
N ALA A 205 14.26 7.04 -7.46
CA ALA A 205 13.89 8.41 -7.79
C ALA A 205 12.37 8.56 -7.64
N VAL A 206 11.96 8.89 -6.42
CA VAL A 206 10.55 8.92 -6.02
C VAL A 206 9.87 10.16 -6.62
N ALA A 207 8.70 10.00 -7.22
CA ALA A 207 7.82 11.11 -7.62
C ALA A 207 7.03 11.60 -6.40
N LEU A 208 6.25 10.71 -5.78
CA LEU A 208 5.53 11.01 -4.55
C LEU A 208 5.84 10.00 -3.44
N ARG A 209 6.14 10.53 -2.23
CA ARG A 209 6.15 9.74 -1.00
C ARG A 209 4.99 10.17 -0.10
N VAL A 210 4.14 9.22 0.29
CA VAL A 210 3.07 9.43 1.26
C VAL A 210 3.39 8.75 2.60
N SER A 211 3.19 9.47 3.71
CA SER A 211 3.60 9.05 5.06
C SER A 211 2.76 9.64 6.21
N GLY A 212 1.84 10.55 5.87
CA GLY A 212 0.76 11.00 6.74
C GLY A 212 -0.45 10.10 6.54
N ASN A 213 -1.21 9.86 7.61
CA ASN A 213 -2.29 8.89 7.63
C ASN A 213 -3.55 9.39 6.91
N LYS A 214 -4.40 8.48 6.42
CA LYS A 214 -5.71 8.79 5.83
C LYS A 214 -5.57 9.76 4.65
N ALA A 215 -4.77 9.39 3.64
CA ALA A 215 -4.53 10.22 2.45
C ALA A 215 -5.18 9.63 1.19
N ALA A 216 -5.84 10.47 0.38
CA ALA A 216 -6.58 10.05 -0.80
C ALA A 216 -6.08 10.71 -2.10
N PHE A 217 -6.10 9.96 -3.20
CA PHE A 217 -5.66 10.40 -4.52
C PHE A 217 -6.73 10.01 -5.55
N TYR A 218 -7.21 10.99 -6.31
CA TYR A 218 -8.28 10.83 -7.30
C TYR A 218 -7.82 11.33 -8.67
N ASN A 219 -7.91 10.49 -9.71
CA ASN A 219 -7.52 10.85 -11.08
C ASN A 219 -6.12 11.51 -11.15
N CYS A 220 -5.16 10.99 -10.38
CA CYS A 220 -3.79 11.48 -10.32
C CYS A 220 -2.85 10.58 -11.13
N SER A 221 -1.79 11.15 -11.69
CA SER A 221 -0.71 10.41 -12.34
C SER A 221 0.55 10.40 -11.49
N PHE A 222 1.30 9.30 -11.55
CA PHE A 222 2.56 9.11 -10.83
C PHE A 222 3.62 8.58 -11.79
N ASP A 223 4.56 9.43 -12.18
CA ASP A 223 5.48 9.19 -13.28
C ASP A 223 6.95 9.17 -12.81
N GLY A 224 7.66 8.10 -13.15
CA GLY A 224 9.05 7.86 -12.75
C GLY A 224 9.55 6.50 -13.27
N VAL A 225 10.68 6.01 -12.75
CA VAL A 225 11.28 4.74 -13.21
C VAL A 225 11.51 3.73 -12.09
N GLN A 226 12.14 4.13 -10.99
CA GLN A 226 12.40 3.26 -9.85
C GLN A 226 11.94 3.91 -8.54
N ASP A 227 11.20 3.15 -7.74
CA ASP A 227 10.56 3.58 -6.49
C ASP A 227 9.54 4.75 -6.69
N THR A 228 8.92 4.89 -7.88
CA THR A 228 8.08 6.04 -8.30
C THR A 228 7.09 6.53 -7.22
N LEU A 229 6.21 5.64 -6.75
CA LEU A 229 5.28 5.89 -5.66
C LEU A 229 5.79 5.18 -4.40
N TYR A 230 6.36 5.96 -3.47
CA TYR A 230 6.74 5.46 -2.16
C TYR A 230 5.55 5.60 -1.19
N ASP A 231 4.65 4.62 -1.28
CA ASP A 231 3.56 4.34 -0.35
C ASP A 231 4.12 3.83 1.00
N HIS A 232 4.80 4.74 1.71
CA HIS A 232 5.68 4.39 2.81
C HIS A 232 4.90 3.89 4.03
N LYS A 233 3.88 4.61 4.51
CA LYS A 233 3.04 4.19 5.65
C LYS A 233 1.75 5.02 5.78
N GLY A 234 0.66 4.37 6.21
CA GLY A 234 -0.63 5.01 6.50
C GLY A 234 -1.80 4.17 5.98
N LEU A 235 -3.03 4.63 6.24
CA LEU A 235 -4.23 4.24 5.51
C LEU A 235 -4.33 5.12 4.26
N HIS A 236 -4.28 4.56 3.05
CA HIS A 236 -4.31 5.33 1.81
C HIS A 236 -5.33 4.82 0.79
N TYR A 237 -5.82 5.71 -0.06
CA TYR A 237 -6.78 5.40 -1.12
C TYR A 237 -6.34 6.05 -2.43
N PHE A 238 -6.33 5.26 -3.51
CA PHE A 238 -6.03 5.71 -4.86
C PHE A 238 -7.18 5.25 -5.75
N ASN A 239 -7.89 6.19 -6.38
CA ASN A 239 -9.03 5.88 -7.26
C ASN A 239 -8.81 6.52 -8.63
N GLY A 240 -8.96 5.72 -9.69
CA GLY A 240 -8.79 6.18 -11.08
C GLY A 240 -7.38 6.71 -11.40
N CYS A 241 -6.36 6.28 -10.66
CA CYS A 241 -5.01 6.83 -10.79
C CYS A 241 -4.17 6.06 -11.83
N PHE A 242 -3.34 6.80 -12.57
CA PHE A 242 -2.33 6.24 -13.48
C PHE A 242 -0.99 6.17 -12.76
N ILE A 243 -0.31 5.01 -12.78
CA ILE A 243 0.94 4.80 -12.07
C ILE A 243 1.95 4.14 -13.01
N GLN A 244 3.06 4.82 -13.26
CA GLN A 244 4.06 4.43 -14.25
C GLN A 244 5.44 4.18 -13.65
N GLY A 245 6.10 3.12 -14.13
CA GLY A 245 7.50 2.86 -13.79
C GLY A 245 8.03 1.51 -14.23
N ALA A 246 9.20 1.14 -13.74
CA ALA A 246 9.86 -0.11 -14.05
C ALA A 246 10.16 -0.93 -12.79
N ILE A 247 11.00 -0.43 -11.88
CA ILE A 247 11.49 -1.19 -10.72
C ILE A 247 10.83 -0.71 -9.43
N ASP A 248 10.10 -1.60 -8.76
CA ASP A 248 9.51 -1.37 -7.42
C ASP A 248 8.66 -0.09 -7.37
N PHE A 249 7.97 0.22 -8.47
CA PHE A 249 7.40 1.55 -8.68
C PHE A 249 6.19 1.85 -7.79
N ILE A 250 5.64 0.86 -7.09
CA ILE A 250 4.82 1.04 -5.89
C ILE A 250 5.51 0.31 -4.71
N CYS A 251 6.11 1.05 -3.78
CA CYS A 251 6.88 0.46 -2.68
C CYS A 251 6.53 1.01 -1.30
N GLY A 252 6.79 0.24 -0.24
CA GLY A 252 6.60 0.65 1.16
C GLY A 252 5.67 -0.24 1.96
N TYR A 253 5.09 0.27 3.05
CA TYR A 253 4.25 -0.50 3.99
C TYR A 253 2.96 0.24 4.39
N GLY A 254 2.37 1.00 3.48
CA GLY A 254 0.96 1.41 3.58
C GLY A 254 0.00 0.22 3.78
N ARG A 255 -1.20 0.54 4.30
CA ARG A 255 -2.42 -0.25 4.18
C ARG A 255 -3.27 0.52 3.17
N SER A 256 -3.27 0.08 1.92
CA SER A 256 -3.64 0.94 0.81
C SER A 256 -4.56 0.24 -0.18
N PHE A 257 -5.62 0.94 -0.57
CA PHE A 257 -6.63 0.47 -1.51
C PHE A 257 -6.49 1.24 -2.83
N TYR A 258 -6.19 0.51 -3.91
CA TYR A 258 -6.00 1.01 -5.26
C TYR A 258 -7.17 0.52 -6.12
N GLU A 259 -8.06 1.42 -6.50
CA GLU A 259 -9.33 1.08 -7.16
C GLU A 259 -9.38 1.73 -8.55
N ASN A 260 -9.80 0.97 -9.57
CA ASN A 260 -9.89 1.44 -10.96
C ASN A 260 -8.57 2.05 -11.48
N CYS A 261 -7.41 1.60 -10.97
CA CYS A 261 -6.11 2.18 -11.27
C CYS A 261 -5.46 1.53 -12.50
N HIS A 262 -4.65 2.30 -13.22
CA HIS A 262 -3.90 1.83 -14.40
C HIS A 262 -2.41 1.80 -14.08
N LEU A 263 -1.84 0.60 -14.00
CA LEU A 263 -0.42 0.36 -13.73
C LEU A 263 0.30 0.12 -15.07
N ASN A 264 1.07 1.10 -15.54
CA ASN A 264 1.78 1.00 -16.82
C ASN A 264 3.28 0.74 -16.60
N SER A 265 3.78 -0.41 -17.04
CA SER A 265 5.22 -0.66 -16.99
C SER A 265 5.96 -0.06 -18.17
N ILE A 266 7.07 0.62 -17.88
CA ILE A 266 8.07 1.08 -18.85
C ILE A 266 9.38 0.29 -18.71
N SER A 267 9.29 -0.96 -18.25
CA SER A 267 10.47 -1.80 -18.02
C SER A 267 11.20 -2.13 -19.33
N LYS A 268 12.54 -2.04 -19.29
CA LYS A 268 13.46 -2.44 -20.36
C LYS A 268 14.00 -3.86 -20.17
N GLY A 269 13.38 -4.66 -19.31
CA GLY A 269 13.77 -6.03 -18.97
C GLY A 269 12.86 -6.65 -17.91
N VAL A 270 13.40 -7.51 -17.06
CA VAL A 270 12.67 -8.07 -15.91
C VAL A 270 12.66 -7.08 -14.74
N ALA A 271 11.47 -6.75 -14.23
CA ALA A 271 11.28 -5.87 -13.08
C ALA A 271 10.09 -6.31 -12.19
N SER A 272 9.60 -5.43 -11.31
CA SER A 272 8.50 -5.73 -10.39
C SER A 272 7.63 -4.49 -10.18
N LEU A 273 6.32 -4.64 -10.29
CA LEU A 273 5.37 -3.52 -10.12
C LEU A 273 5.38 -3.04 -8.67
N THR A 274 5.20 -3.98 -7.73
CA THR A 274 5.10 -3.69 -6.30
C THR A 274 6.29 -4.23 -5.49
N ALA A 275 6.64 -3.52 -4.41
CA ALA A 275 7.64 -3.94 -3.43
C ALA A 275 7.15 -3.63 -2.02
N GLN A 276 6.24 -4.47 -1.52
CA GLN A 276 5.58 -4.25 -0.23
C GLN A 276 6.45 -4.76 0.94
N LYS A 277 6.51 -3.98 2.03
CA LYS A 277 7.50 -4.06 3.10
C LYS A 277 6.92 -4.32 4.50
N ARG A 278 5.74 -4.95 4.59
CA ARG A 278 5.25 -5.52 5.85
C ARG A 278 6.29 -6.51 6.38
N SER A 279 6.78 -6.30 7.60
CA SER A 279 7.90 -7.05 8.19
C SER A 279 7.57 -7.75 9.50
N ARG A 280 6.30 -7.72 9.93
CA ARG A 280 5.80 -8.41 11.12
C ARG A 280 4.33 -8.79 10.91
N ARG A 281 3.93 -9.95 11.44
CA ARG A 281 2.56 -10.49 11.35
C ARG A 281 1.52 -9.49 11.88
N SER A 282 1.83 -8.83 12.99
CA SER A 282 1.00 -7.83 13.70
C SER A 282 0.92 -6.44 13.03
N MET A 283 1.19 -6.32 11.74
CA MET A 283 1.02 -5.07 10.97
C MET A 283 -0.09 -5.25 9.94
N ASP A 284 -1.15 -4.46 10.02
CA ASP A 284 -2.30 -4.59 9.10
C ASP A 284 -2.05 -4.01 7.69
N SER A 285 -0.85 -3.49 7.44
CA SER A 285 -0.35 -3.08 6.12
C SER A 285 -0.56 -4.13 5.01
N GLY A 286 -0.57 -3.64 3.78
CA GLY A 286 -0.75 -4.41 2.55
C GLY A 286 -1.24 -3.49 1.44
N PHE A 287 -1.01 -3.88 0.19
CA PHE A 287 -1.61 -3.22 -0.97
C PHE A 287 -2.73 -4.10 -1.53
N SER A 288 -3.91 -3.54 -1.76
CA SER A 288 -4.96 -4.21 -2.52
C SER A 288 -5.29 -3.41 -3.76
N PHE A 289 -5.37 -4.09 -4.90
CA PHE A 289 -5.71 -3.55 -6.20
C PHE A 289 -7.03 -4.17 -6.68
N VAL A 290 -8.03 -3.35 -7.01
CA VAL A 290 -9.37 -3.76 -7.43
C VAL A 290 -9.73 -3.07 -8.74
N ASN A 291 -10.39 -3.80 -9.65
CA ASN A 291 -10.86 -3.32 -10.97
C ASN A 291 -9.76 -2.60 -11.78
N SER A 292 -8.50 -2.98 -11.55
CA SER A 292 -7.33 -2.27 -12.07
C SER A 292 -6.82 -2.90 -13.38
N THR A 293 -5.96 -2.19 -14.11
CA THR A 293 -5.40 -2.65 -15.38
C THR A 293 -3.87 -2.61 -15.33
N ILE A 294 -3.20 -3.66 -15.79
CA ILE A 294 -1.74 -3.78 -15.87
C ILE A 294 -1.33 -3.91 -17.33
N THR A 295 -0.56 -2.93 -17.83
CA THR A 295 -0.14 -2.85 -19.24
C THR A 295 1.36 -2.53 -19.39
N GLY A 296 1.86 -2.53 -20.62
CA GLY A 296 3.07 -1.80 -21.01
C GLY A 296 4.19 -2.67 -21.55
N THR A 297 5.44 -2.35 -21.21
CA THR A 297 6.64 -2.95 -21.81
C THR A 297 7.49 -3.77 -20.84
N GLY A 298 8.27 -4.71 -21.41
CA GLY A 298 9.25 -5.51 -20.70
C GLY A 298 8.65 -6.80 -20.14
N SER A 299 9.08 -7.21 -18.96
CA SER A 299 8.53 -8.35 -18.23
C SER A 299 8.49 -8.04 -16.74
N VAL A 300 7.39 -8.36 -16.07
CA VAL A 300 7.15 -7.92 -14.69
C VAL A 300 6.66 -9.05 -13.80
N TYR A 301 7.15 -9.06 -12.56
CA TYR A 301 6.44 -9.66 -11.45
C TYR A 301 5.39 -8.65 -10.92
N LEU A 302 4.20 -9.14 -10.57
CA LEU A 302 3.16 -8.40 -9.86
C LEU A 302 3.70 -7.78 -8.56
N GLY A 303 4.61 -8.49 -7.89
CA GLY A 303 5.33 -7.96 -6.74
C GLY A 303 6.56 -8.75 -6.33
N ARG A 304 7.41 -8.10 -5.50
CA ARG A 304 8.53 -8.76 -4.82
C ARG A 304 8.61 -8.46 -3.33
N ALA A 305 9.00 -9.47 -2.55
CA ALA A 305 8.93 -9.43 -1.09
C ALA A 305 10.07 -8.61 -0.46
N TRP A 306 9.89 -7.28 -0.40
CA TRP A 306 10.83 -6.39 0.32
C TRP A 306 10.78 -6.61 1.84
N GLY A 307 9.61 -6.97 2.37
CA GLY A 307 9.42 -7.47 3.73
C GLY A 307 9.17 -8.98 3.76
N ASP A 308 9.58 -9.64 4.84
CA ASP A 308 9.35 -11.08 5.10
C ASP A 308 7.90 -11.42 5.51
N HIS A 309 7.05 -10.39 5.63
CA HIS A 309 5.60 -10.53 5.80
C HIS A 309 4.82 -9.77 4.68
N SER A 310 5.47 -9.51 3.55
CA SER A 310 4.98 -8.70 2.41
C SER A 310 3.57 -9.11 1.99
N ARG A 311 2.65 -8.16 1.88
CA ARG A 311 1.24 -8.43 1.51
C ARG A 311 0.77 -7.59 0.34
N VAL A 312 0.34 -8.25 -0.74
CA VAL A 312 -0.26 -7.64 -1.94
C VAL A 312 -1.39 -8.53 -2.45
N VAL A 313 -2.52 -7.95 -2.85
CA VAL A 313 -3.63 -8.67 -3.48
C VAL A 313 -4.07 -7.95 -4.75
N PHE A 314 -4.26 -8.68 -5.85
CA PHE A 314 -4.92 -8.20 -7.06
C PHE A 314 -6.28 -8.89 -7.22
N SER A 315 -7.34 -8.11 -7.39
CA SER A 315 -8.71 -8.58 -7.56
C SER A 315 -9.32 -7.94 -8.80
N TYR A 316 -10.08 -8.70 -9.60
CA TYR A 316 -10.74 -8.23 -10.82
C TYR A 316 -9.82 -7.43 -11.77
N THR A 317 -8.52 -7.74 -11.75
CA THR A 317 -7.50 -6.95 -12.44
C THR A 317 -7.22 -7.54 -13.82
N PHE A 318 -7.21 -6.70 -14.87
CA PHE A 318 -6.78 -7.11 -16.20
C PHE A 318 -5.25 -7.05 -16.30
N MET A 319 -4.65 -8.10 -16.85
CA MET A 319 -3.21 -8.28 -16.96
C MET A 319 -2.81 -8.57 -18.41
N GLU A 320 -2.06 -7.65 -19.02
CA GLU A 320 -1.39 -7.90 -20.30
C GLU A 320 -0.25 -8.93 -20.18
N LYS A 321 0.23 -9.40 -21.34
CA LYS A 321 1.23 -10.48 -21.46
C LYS A 321 2.63 -10.13 -20.94
N LEU A 322 2.86 -8.92 -20.43
CA LEU A 322 4.11 -8.56 -19.75
C LEU A 322 4.26 -9.20 -18.37
N VAL A 323 3.16 -9.64 -17.73
CA VAL A 323 3.22 -10.34 -16.45
C VAL A 323 3.84 -11.72 -16.66
N LEU A 324 4.91 -12.01 -15.91
CA LEU A 324 5.62 -13.28 -15.98
C LEU A 324 4.74 -14.44 -15.46
N PRO A 325 4.85 -15.67 -16.02
CA PRO A 325 4.05 -16.82 -15.58
C PRO A 325 4.12 -17.08 -14.07
N GLU A 326 5.31 -16.94 -13.48
CA GLU A 326 5.57 -17.07 -12.04
C GLU A 326 4.74 -16.10 -11.18
N GLY A 327 4.35 -14.95 -11.76
CA GLY A 327 3.60 -13.86 -11.12
C GLY A 327 4.42 -13.07 -10.10
N TRP A 328 5.17 -13.74 -9.23
CA TRP A 328 5.69 -13.15 -7.99
C TRP A 328 7.14 -13.55 -7.70
N ASN A 329 7.85 -12.72 -6.95
CA ASN A 329 9.27 -12.94 -6.62
C ASN A 329 9.52 -12.86 -5.10
N SER A 330 10.14 -13.89 -4.51
CA SER A 330 10.42 -13.92 -3.06
C SER A 330 11.58 -13.02 -2.63
N TRP A 331 12.31 -12.41 -3.59
CA TRP A 331 13.42 -11.46 -3.43
C TRP A 331 14.60 -11.96 -2.59
N ARG A 332 14.45 -12.00 -1.26
CA ARG A 332 15.42 -12.51 -0.28
C ARG A 332 14.80 -13.40 0.79
N VAL A 333 13.48 -13.57 0.77
CA VAL A 333 12.74 -14.49 1.63
C VAL A 333 13.02 -15.90 1.12
N ARG A 334 13.82 -16.67 1.88
CA ARG A 334 14.28 -18.02 1.45
C ARG A 334 13.17 -19.08 1.42
N ARG A 335 12.12 -18.85 2.20
CA ARG A 335 10.98 -19.75 2.42
C ARG A 335 9.71 -18.92 2.59
N PRO A 336 9.21 -18.26 1.52
CA PRO A 336 8.00 -17.44 1.59
C PRO A 336 6.80 -18.23 2.12
N GLU A 337 6.70 -19.51 1.77
CA GLU A 337 5.69 -20.48 2.21
C GLU A 337 5.70 -20.79 3.72
N LEU A 338 6.79 -20.44 4.42
CA LEU A 338 6.92 -20.53 5.88
C LEU A 338 7.18 -19.15 6.54
N SER A 339 6.85 -18.06 5.84
CA SER A 339 6.96 -16.69 6.32
C SER A 339 5.56 -16.07 6.47
N GLY A 340 5.47 -14.74 6.63
CA GLY A 340 4.18 -14.03 6.61
C GLY A 340 3.82 -13.41 5.26
N VAL A 341 4.55 -13.75 4.19
CA VAL A 341 4.27 -13.26 2.83
C VAL A 341 2.90 -13.77 2.40
N PHE A 342 2.07 -12.87 1.87
CA PHE A 342 0.75 -13.20 1.35
C PHE A 342 0.52 -12.46 0.03
N TYR A 343 0.61 -13.20 -1.07
CA TYR A 343 0.33 -12.70 -2.41
C TYR A 343 -0.89 -13.41 -2.99
N GLY A 344 -1.96 -12.65 -3.20
CA GLY A 344 -3.27 -13.15 -3.62
C GLY A 344 -3.67 -12.63 -5.00
N GLU A 345 -4.27 -13.51 -5.80
CA GLU A 345 -4.98 -13.15 -7.03
C GLU A 345 -6.42 -13.65 -6.96
N TYR A 346 -7.38 -12.80 -7.30
CA TYR A 346 -8.82 -13.13 -7.31
C TYR A 346 -9.47 -12.65 -8.61
N ASN A 347 -10.08 -13.59 -9.35
CA ASN A 347 -10.83 -13.32 -10.59
C ASN A 347 -10.14 -12.32 -11.55
N CYS A 348 -8.81 -12.43 -11.67
CA CYS A 348 -8.02 -11.61 -12.59
C CYS A 348 -8.12 -12.17 -14.02
N SER A 349 -7.90 -11.33 -15.03
CA SER A 349 -8.18 -11.65 -16.42
C SER A 349 -7.10 -11.14 -17.38
N GLY A 350 -7.18 -11.55 -18.65
CA GLY A 350 -6.18 -11.20 -19.66
C GLY A 350 -4.98 -12.16 -19.72
N PRO A 351 -4.12 -12.04 -20.75
CA PRO A 351 -3.06 -13.01 -21.05
C PRO A 351 -1.92 -13.08 -20.02
N GLY A 352 -1.84 -12.16 -19.06
CA GLY A 352 -0.92 -12.21 -17.91
C GLY A 352 -1.49 -12.89 -16.66
N ALA A 353 -2.80 -13.15 -16.61
CA ALA A 353 -3.50 -13.71 -15.46
C ALA A 353 -3.56 -15.26 -15.46
N ASP A 354 -2.77 -15.92 -16.31
CA ASP A 354 -2.68 -17.39 -16.33
C ASP A 354 -2.08 -17.91 -15.02
N TRP A 355 -2.90 -18.62 -14.24
CA TRP A 355 -2.52 -19.18 -12.96
C TRP A 355 -1.54 -20.37 -13.07
N THR A 356 -1.50 -21.07 -14.21
CA THR A 356 -0.82 -22.37 -14.33
C THR A 356 0.68 -22.32 -14.10
N GLY A 357 1.32 -21.18 -14.35
CA GLY A 357 2.76 -20.96 -14.14
C GLY A 357 3.14 -20.35 -12.79
N ARG A 358 2.16 -20.01 -11.93
CA ARG A 358 2.39 -19.23 -10.71
C ARG A 358 3.25 -19.97 -9.68
N VAL A 359 4.01 -19.20 -8.91
CA VAL A 359 4.77 -19.75 -7.78
C VAL A 359 3.85 -20.44 -6.77
N HIS A 360 4.24 -21.62 -6.29
CA HIS A 360 3.45 -22.49 -5.40
C HIS A 360 3.07 -21.89 -4.02
N TRP A 361 3.57 -20.69 -3.71
CA TRP A 361 3.33 -19.95 -2.48
C TRP A 361 2.52 -18.66 -2.69
N ALA A 362 2.04 -18.42 -3.91
CA ALA A 362 0.96 -17.47 -4.18
C ALA A 362 -0.41 -18.15 -3.96
N HIS A 363 -1.44 -17.34 -3.70
CA HIS A 363 -2.79 -17.81 -3.40
C HIS A 363 -3.78 -17.39 -4.49
N LEU A 364 -4.44 -18.36 -5.11
CA LEU A 364 -5.67 -18.12 -5.88
C LEU A 364 -6.82 -18.11 -4.88
N LEU A 365 -7.41 -16.94 -4.63
CA LEU A 365 -8.34 -16.74 -3.52
C LEU A 365 -9.73 -17.28 -3.87
N THR A 366 -10.46 -17.81 -2.88
CA THR A 366 -11.93 -17.88 -2.97
C THR A 366 -12.56 -16.49 -2.86
N GLU A 367 -13.86 -16.37 -3.10
CA GLU A 367 -14.56 -15.10 -2.85
C GLU A 367 -14.42 -14.68 -1.37
N GLU A 368 -14.65 -15.58 -0.43
CA GLU A 368 -14.59 -15.32 1.01
C GLU A 368 -13.18 -14.90 1.48
N GLU A 369 -12.13 -15.45 0.89
CA GLU A 369 -10.75 -15.06 1.15
C GLU A 369 -10.40 -13.69 0.52
N ALA A 370 -11.00 -13.37 -0.62
CA ALA A 370 -10.82 -12.10 -1.30
C ALA A 370 -11.59 -10.95 -0.62
N GLN A 371 -12.80 -11.20 -0.09
CA GLN A 371 -13.70 -10.18 0.47
C GLN A 371 -12.98 -9.11 1.32
N PRO A 372 -12.14 -9.41 2.34
CA PRO A 372 -11.41 -8.43 3.15
C PRO A 372 -10.66 -7.33 2.39
N PHE A 373 -10.32 -7.57 1.12
CA PHE A 373 -9.53 -6.70 0.27
C PHE A 373 -10.36 -5.96 -0.78
N LEU A 374 -11.65 -6.27 -0.98
CA LEU A 374 -12.42 -5.82 -2.16
C LEU A 374 -13.00 -4.40 -2.11
N GLY A 375 -12.96 -3.70 -0.97
CA GLY A 375 -13.61 -2.39 -0.83
C GLY A 375 -12.86 -1.42 0.09
N THR A 376 -13.28 -0.15 0.05
CA THR A 376 -12.70 0.96 0.84
C THR A 376 -12.65 0.73 2.35
N TYR A 377 -13.48 -0.18 2.88
CA TYR A 377 -13.40 -0.65 4.27
C TYR A 377 -12.06 -1.34 4.60
N TYR A 378 -11.35 -1.88 3.60
CA TYR A 378 -9.96 -2.36 3.73
C TYR A 378 -9.01 -1.28 4.24
N VAL A 379 -9.32 0.00 4.04
CA VAL A 379 -8.56 1.15 4.57
C VAL A 379 -9.38 2.00 5.54
N GLU A 380 -10.41 1.41 6.16
CA GLU A 380 -11.32 2.07 7.12
C GLU A 380 -12.03 3.31 6.52
N GLY A 381 -12.25 3.28 5.19
CA GLY A 381 -12.68 4.44 4.39
C GLY A 381 -13.92 5.16 4.92
N ASP A 382 -14.90 4.43 5.44
CA ASP A 382 -16.13 4.96 6.06
C ASP A 382 -15.88 6.01 7.17
N THR A 383 -14.67 6.03 7.74
CA THR A 383 -14.27 6.92 8.85
C THR A 383 -13.46 8.16 8.42
N TRP A 384 -13.09 8.29 7.13
CA TRP A 384 -12.24 9.40 6.67
C TRP A 384 -12.29 9.74 5.18
N LEU A 385 -12.83 8.89 4.32
CA LEU A 385 -13.03 9.21 2.92
C LEU A 385 -14.21 10.15 2.77
N LEU A 386 -13.99 11.22 1.99
CA LEU A 386 -15.01 12.16 1.57
C LEU A 386 -15.44 11.76 0.15
N ASN A 387 -16.74 11.81 -0.13
CA ASN A 387 -17.22 11.62 -1.49
C ASN A 387 -16.63 12.71 -2.40
N PRO A 388 -16.10 12.40 -3.61
CA PRO A 388 -15.47 13.39 -4.49
C PRO A 388 -16.36 14.62 -4.78
N THR A 389 -17.68 14.43 -4.78
CA THR A 389 -18.67 15.50 -4.89
C THR A 389 -18.54 16.51 -3.75
N THR A 390 -18.44 16.13 -2.47
CA THR A 390 -18.39 17.10 -1.36
C THR A 390 -17.06 17.84 -1.22
N ALA A 391 -16.04 17.46 -2.02
CA ALA A 391 -14.84 18.26 -2.26
C ALA A 391 -15.05 19.34 -3.35
N THR A 392 -16.05 19.19 -4.23
CA THR A 392 -16.33 20.08 -5.37
C THR A 392 -17.68 20.85 -5.29
N THR A 393 -18.64 20.46 -4.44
CA THR A 393 -19.97 21.12 -4.35
C THR A 393 -19.90 22.60 -3.97
N SER A 394 -18.80 23.10 -3.41
CA SER A 394 -18.60 24.53 -3.12
C SER A 394 -18.36 25.41 -4.36
N LEU A 395 -18.59 24.89 -5.58
CA LEU A 395 -18.49 25.63 -6.85
C LEU A 395 -19.82 26.26 -7.32
N LYS A 396 -20.88 26.25 -6.49
CA LYS A 396 -22.14 26.97 -6.75
C LYS A 396 -22.74 27.59 -5.47
N ALA A 397 -22.28 28.79 -5.15
CA ALA A 397 -22.95 29.80 -4.33
C ALA A 397 -22.52 31.17 -4.85
#